data_AF-A0A1H6F0F4-F1
#
_entry.id   AF-A0A1H6F0F4-F1
#
_cell.length_a   1.000
_cell.length_b   1.000
_cell.length_c   1.000
_cell.angle_alpha   90.00
_cell.angle_beta   90.00
_cell.angle_gamma   90.00
#
_symmetry.space_group_name_H-M   'P 1'
#
loop_
_entity.id
_entity.type
_entity.pdbx_description
1 polymer ?
#
loop_
_entity_poly.entity_id
_entity_poly.type
_entity_poly.pdbx_seq_one_letter_code
_entity_poly.pdbx_strand_id
1 'polypeptide(L)' 'MISLLAAGRLLGLSRSTIYRLAKAGAFPCRVLRIGGRYAVPVRGLRALLDHTNLDHINEDGINEDGPNSRPTPEKG' A
#
# COMPACT_ATOMS: atom_id res chain seq x y z
N MET A 1 6.21 14.68 -6.99
CA MET A 1 6.59 13.94 -5.75
C MET A 1 5.39 13.13 -5.31
N ILE A 2 5.59 11.87 -4.94
CA ILE A 2 4.47 11.00 -4.53
C ILE A 2 4.49 10.77 -3.02
N SER A 3 3.36 10.35 -2.46
CA SER A 3 3.28 10.02 -1.04
C SER A 3 4.04 8.72 -0.73
N LEU A 4 4.51 8.59 0.51
CA LEU A 4 5.12 7.35 1.01
C LEU A 4 4.24 6.11 0.75
N LEU A 5 2.92 6.27 0.89
CA LEU A 5 1.95 5.19 0.73
C LEU A 5 1.80 4.77 -0.74
N ALA A 6 1.83 5.74 -1.66
CA ALA A 6 1.84 5.47 -3.09
C ALA A 6 3.15 4.81 -3.52
N ALA A 7 4.29 5.28 -3.00
CA ALA A 7 5.59 4.66 -3.26
C ALA A 7 5.61 3.21 -2.80
N GLY A 8 5.20 2.94 -1.56
CA GLY A 8 5.20 1.58 -1.03
C GLY A 8 4.26 0.63 -1.78
N ARG A 9 3.10 1.12 -2.25
CA ARG A 9 2.22 0.34 -3.13
C ARG A 9 2.88 -0.03 -4.46
N LEU A 10 3.62 0.89 -5.07
CA LEU A 10 4.41 0.61 -6.28
C LEU A 10 5.48 -0.47 -6.04
N LEU A 11 5.94 -0.63 -4.81
CA LEU A 11 6.89 -1.68 -4.40
C LEU A 11 6.21 -2.98 -3.91
N GLY A 12 4.88 -3.08 -3.92
CA GLY A 12 4.16 -4.25 -3.40
C GLY A 12 4.13 -4.36 -1.87
N LEU A 13 4.36 -3.25 -1.14
CA LEU A 13 4.34 -3.23 0.32
C LEU A 13 2.95 -2.92 0.88
N SER A 14 2.54 -3.65 1.91
CA SER A 14 1.32 -3.36 2.68
C SER A 14 1.47 -2.09 3.52
N ARG A 15 0.34 -1.41 3.81
CA ARG A 15 0.30 -0.15 4.57
C ARG A 15 1.08 -0.20 5.90
N SER A 16 0.96 -1.29 6.65
CA SER A 16 1.67 -1.50 7.92
C SER A 16 3.19 -1.59 7.75
N THR A 17 3.65 -2.32 6.73
CA THR A 17 5.06 -2.47 6.38
C THR A 17 5.68 -1.15 5.94
N ILE A 18 4.93 -0.36 5.17
CA ILE A 18 5.35 0.97 4.71
C ILE A 18 5.66 1.89 5.89
N TYR A 19 4.74 2.00 6.87
CA TYR A 19 4.96 2.86 8.04
C TYR A 19 6.09 2.34 8.93
N ARG A 20 6.22 1.03 9.09
CA ARG A 20 7.33 0.41 9.84
C ARG A 20 8.68 0.77 9.24
N LEU A 21 8.84 0.61 7.93
CA LEU A 21 10.09 0.93 7.22
C LEU A 21 10.37 2.43 7.21
N ALA A 22 9.35 3.27 7.07
CA ALA A 22 9.53 4.72 7.13
C ALA A 22 9.96 5.19 8.53
N LYS A 23 9.39 4.61 9.60
CA LYS A 23 9.80 4.89 10.98
C LYS A 23 11.20 4.38 11.28
N ALA A 24 11.57 3.23 10.72
CA ALA A 24 12.90 2.65 10.84
C ALA A 24 13.97 3.31 9.95
N GLY A 25 13.58 4.20 9.03
CA GLY A 25 14.48 4.78 8.04
C GLY A 25 15.03 3.78 7.02
N ALA A 26 14.49 2.56 6.98
CA ALA A 26 14.92 1.46 6.12
C ALA A 26 14.13 1.37 4.81
N PHE A 27 13.47 2.46 4.41
CA PHE A 27 12.70 2.48 3.18
C PHE A 27 13.67 2.45 1.98
N PRO A 28 13.45 1.59 0.97
CA PRO A 28 14.39 1.41 -0.14
C PRO A 28 14.52 2.66 -1.02
N CYS A 29 13.54 3.56 -0.97
CA CYS A 29 13.62 4.88 -1.60
C CYS A 29 14.01 5.97 -0.59
N ARG A 30 14.71 6.99 -1.04
CA ARG A 30 14.94 8.21 -0.26
C ARG A 30 13.61 8.87 0.12
N VAL A 31 13.31 8.97 1.41
CA VAL A 31 12.11 9.65 1.93
C VAL A 31 12.46 11.08 2.36
N LEU A 32 11.75 12.06 1.82
CA LEU A 32 11.87 13.46 2.19
C LEU A 32 10.76 13.83 3.17
N ARG A 33 11.10 14.56 4.22
CA ARG A 33 10.12 15.10 5.18
C ARG A 33 10.00 16.60 4.97
N ILE A 34 8.92 17.03 4.31
CA ILE A 34 8.68 18.43 3.96
C ILE A 34 7.42 18.88 4.70
N GLY A 35 7.55 19.88 5.58
CA GLY A 35 6.39 20.44 6.32
C GLY A 35 5.60 19.40 7.12
N GLY A 36 6.28 18.40 7.70
CA GLY A 36 5.64 17.32 8.47
C GLY A 36 5.06 16.17 7.63
N ARG A 37 5.10 16.25 6.30
CA ARG A 37 4.61 15.18 5.40
C ARG A 37 5.76 14.39 4.80
N TYR A 38 5.56 13.10 4.61
CA TYR A 38 6.51 12.21 3.93
C TYR A 38 6.25 12.22 2.42
N ALA A 39 7.27 12.55 1.65
CA ALA A 39 7.26 12.60 0.20
C ALA A 39 8.43 11.81 -0.38
N VAL A 40 8.19 11.06 -1.45
CA VAL A 40 9.22 10.30 -2.16
C VAL A 40 9.44 10.95 -3.54
N PRO A 41 10.69 11.32 -3.90
CA PRO A 41 11.00 11.86 -5.21
C PRO A 41 10.87 10.77 -6.28
N VAL A 42 10.09 11.06 -7.31
CA VAL A 42 9.80 10.13 -8.42
C VAL A 42 11.07 9.67 -9.13
N ARG A 43 12.11 10.52 -9.18
CA ARG A 43 13.40 10.16 -9.79
C ARG A 43 14.09 8.98 -9.08
N GLY A 44 14.01 8.93 -7.74
CA GLY A 44 14.58 7.82 -6.96
C GLY A 44 13.74 6.55 -7.07
N LEU A 45 12.42 6.70 -7.18
CA LEU A 45 11.51 5.59 -7.42
C LEU A 45 11.71 4.97 -8.81
N ARG A 46 11.87 5.79 -9.84
CA ARG A 46 12.07 5.33 -11.22
C ARG A 46 13.35 4.52 -11.41
N ALA A 47 14.41 4.83 -10.65
CA ALA A 47 15.64 4.03 -10.63
C ALA A 47 15.45 2.64 -10.00
N LEU A 48 14.50 2.49 -9.08
CA LEU A 48 14.15 1.20 -8.45
C LEU A 48 13.14 0.41 -9.29
N LEU A 49 12.18 1.09 -9.91
CA LEU A 49 11.13 0.49 -10.73
C LEU A 49 11.56 0.08 -12.13
N ASP A 50 12.73 0.50 -12.60
CA ASP A 50 13.29 0.07 -13.90
C ASP A 50 13.44 -1.47 -13.98
N HIS A 51 13.36 -2.18 -12.85
CA HIS A 51 13.40 -3.65 -12.76
C HIS A 51 12.04 -4.32 -12.50
N THR A 52 10.93 -3.58 -12.37
CA THR A 52 9.64 -4.15 -11.96
C THR A 52 8.65 -4.10 -13.11
N ASN A 53 8.69 -5.17 -13.91
CA ASN A 53 7.57 -5.64 -14.68
C ASN A 53 6.34 -5.77 -13.75
N LEU A 54 5.34 -4.90 -13.94
CA LEU A 54 4.07 -4.97 -13.24
C LEU A 54 3.21 -6.06 -13.90
N ASP A 55 3.58 -7.32 -13.70
CA ASP A 55 2.71 -8.44 -13.99
C ASP A 55 1.56 -8.46 -12.97
N HIS A 56 0.49 -7.79 -13.36
CA HIS A 56 -0.91 -8.00 -13.00
C HIS A 56 -1.19 -8.88 -11.76
N ILE A 57 -1.24 -8.28 -10.55
CA ILE A 57 -2.01 -8.88 -9.45
C ILE A 57 -3.48 -8.46 -9.58
N ASN A 58 -4.26 -9.30 -10.24
CA ASN A 58 -5.70 -9.36 -9.99
C ASN A 58 -5.86 -9.85 -8.54
N GLU A 59 -6.13 -8.96 -7.60
CA GLU A 59 -6.72 -9.35 -6.31
C GLU A 59 -8.22 -9.62 -6.53
N ASP A 60 -8.49 -10.67 -7.30
CA ASP A 60 -9.73 -11.43 -7.22
C ASP A 60 -9.69 -12.20 -5.88
N GLY A 61 -10.54 -11.83 -4.93
CA GLY A 61 -10.71 -12.58 -3.69
C GLY A 61 -10.69 -11.78 -2.39
N ILE A 62 -11.63 -10.85 -2.23
CA ILE A 62 -12.27 -10.66 -0.91
C ILE A 62 -13.58 -11.44 -0.93
N ASN A 63 -13.47 -12.76 -0.98
CA ASN A 63 -14.53 -13.67 -0.59
C ASN A 63 -14.21 -14.14 0.84
N GLU A 64 -14.50 -13.29 1.83
CA GLU A 64 -14.68 -13.78 3.20
C GLU A 64 -16.16 -14.11 3.37
N ASP A 65 -16.49 -15.34 2.95
CA ASP A 65 -17.65 -16.09 3.41
C ASP A 65 -17.51 -16.28 4.94
N GLY A 66 -18.13 -15.37 5.69
CA GLY A 66 -18.37 -15.56 7.12
C GLY A 66 -19.80 -16.02 7.31
N PRO A 67 -20.07 -17.24 7.83
CA PRO A 67 -21.43 -17.65 8.13
C PRO A 67 -21.81 -17.00 9.46
N ASN A 68 -22.41 -15.82 9.42
CA ASN A 68 -23.08 -15.30 10.62
C ASN A 68 -24.39 -14.56 10.31
N SER A 69 -25.43 -15.37 10.17
CA SER A 69 -26.72 -15.28 10.86
C SER A 69 -27.31 -13.89 11.15
N ARG A 70 -28.43 -13.58 10.48
CA ARG A 70 -29.63 -12.96 11.07
C ARG A 70 -30.83 -13.14 10.12
N PRO A 71 -31.80 -14.03 10.41
CA PRO A 71 -33.15 -13.86 9.92
C PRO A 71 -33.94 -13.04 10.93
N THR A 72 -34.58 -11.95 10.48
CA THR A 72 -35.83 -11.31 10.99
C THR A 72 -36.02 -9.99 10.22
N PRO A 73 -37.25 -9.59 9.83
CA PRO A 73 -38.50 -9.80 10.56
C PRO A 73 -39.63 -10.48 9.78
N GLU A 74 -40.34 -11.36 10.50
CA GLU A 74 -41.80 -11.39 10.64
C GLU A 74 -42.59 -10.23 9.96
N LYS A 75 -43.32 -10.57 8.89
CA LYS A 75 -44.56 -9.88 8.49
C LYS A 75 -45.55 -10.89 7.92
N GLY A 76 -46.62 -11.12 8.66
CA GLY A 76 -47.81 -11.89 8.30
C GLY A 76 -48.89 -11.61 9.31
#